data_AF-A0A238KIQ5-F1
#
_entry.id   AF-A0A238KIQ5-F1
#
_cell.length_a   1.000
_cell.length_b   1.000
_cell.length_c   1.000
_cell.angle_alpha   90.00
_cell.angle_beta   90.00
_cell.angle_gamma   90.00
#
_symmetry.space_group_name_H-M   'P 1'
#
loop_
_entity.id
_entity.type
_entity.pdbx_description
1 polymer ?
#
loop_
_entity_poly.entity_id
_entity_poly.type
_entity_poly.pdbx_seq_one_letter_code
_entity_poly.pdbx_strand_id
1 'polypeptide(L)'
;MTLEISHDRRTVSRDGQEIALGARAFDVLAHLVDNTDRVVSKAELLDKVWAGLMVEESNLTVQIAGLRKALGPSLIKTVPGIGYRYVAEATDAPEEVAQPALPVPDIPSLAVLPFANLTGSAERDYLVDGIVNEVITALSRVASFFVVSSTSSFTYKGRSVDLAEVGRELGVRYVLEGSIQQAGDQMRIFTQLVEAESGHTLWRDRFDGLASEIFDLQDKVAERVAAALEPKLIWAEAARARAKPTESLAAYDLCLRAAPLVYRQNTLHSVMEGLDLLKQALALDPEYLMAKALVCYAHTGAVATRWWTFEQAAAALPLAREVLDANPDDPLALAYAGHHIAYVGRETRRGLTALQRAKVLNPNSATVAMLLGWIYNYQSENEAAIAELRRARRISPLHPQIGVITSGIANALFQLGDIEGAAAQFEQALTEFPEFATIHLGLMGAYWALGRKEDSARMAEAFRRKVPDMTVSIFRRTRPQNNKTYANAIIAALEGNGFPP
;
A
#
# COMPACT_ATOMS: atom_id res chain seq x y z
N MET A 1 20.80 -30.34 -0.55
CA MET A 1 21.37 -31.02 -1.74
C MET A 1 22.78 -30.47 -1.92
N THR A 2 23.75 -31.25 -2.37
CA THR A 2 25.17 -30.79 -2.40
C THR A 2 25.64 -30.60 -3.84
N LEU A 3 26.04 -29.38 -4.19
CA LEU A 3 26.69 -29.05 -5.46
C LEU A 3 28.20 -29.27 -5.32
N GLU A 4 28.78 -30.10 -6.19
CA GLU A 4 30.21 -30.40 -6.23
C GLU A 4 30.80 -29.85 -7.53
N ILE A 5 31.89 -29.08 -7.43
CA ILE A 5 32.59 -28.49 -8.58
C ILE A 5 34.03 -29.03 -8.60
N SER A 6 34.42 -29.62 -9.73
CA SER A 6 35.80 -30.05 -9.97
C SER A 6 36.47 -29.09 -10.96
N HIS A 7 37.34 -28.22 -10.46
CA HIS A 7 38.10 -27.27 -11.30
C HIS A 7 39.04 -27.99 -12.27
N ASP A 8 39.68 -29.09 -11.83
CA ASP A 8 40.63 -29.86 -12.62
C ASP A 8 39.96 -30.57 -13.81
N ARG A 9 38.73 -31.06 -13.63
CA ARG A 9 37.97 -31.77 -14.67
C ARG A 9 36.99 -30.87 -15.42
N ARG A 10 36.79 -29.63 -14.95
CA ARG A 10 35.76 -28.69 -15.42
C ARG A 10 34.36 -29.30 -15.43
N THR A 11 34.03 -30.05 -14.39
CA THR A 11 32.72 -30.71 -14.23
C THR A 11 31.98 -30.18 -13.01
N VAL A 12 30.66 -30.22 -13.08
CA VAL A 12 29.75 -29.85 -11.98
C VAL A 12 28.79 -31.01 -11.79
N SER A 13 28.65 -31.48 -10.55
CA SER A 13 27.66 -32.50 -10.18
C SER A 13 26.72 -31.98 -9.11
N ARG A 14 25.46 -32.39 -9.16
CA ARG A 14 24.47 -32.15 -8.12
C ARG A 14 23.87 -33.48 -7.71
N ASP A 15 23.95 -33.80 -6.42
CA ASP A 15 23.44 -35.06 -5.86
C ASP A 15 23.92 -36.31 -6.63
N GLY A 16 25.18 -36.28 -7.08
CA GLY A 16 25.81 -37.36 -7.83
C GLY A 16 25.48 -37.42 -9.34
N GLN A 17 24.65 -36.52 -9.87
CA GLN A 17 24.41 -36.38 -11.31
C GLN A 17 25.24 -35.26 -11.91
N GLU A 18 25.93 -35.56 -13.01
CA GLU A 18 26.74 -34.57 -13.75
C GLU A 18 25.84 -33.61 -14.55
N ILE A 19 26.10 -32.32 -14.42
CA ILE A 19 25.39 -31.24 -15.10
C ILE A 19 26.28 -30.73 -16.23
N ALA A 20 25.82 -30.93 -17.47
CA ALA A 20 26.53 -30.43 -18.65
C ALA A 20 26.43 -28.91 -18.74
N LEU A 21 27.57 -28.22 -18.57
CA LEU A 21 27.70 -26.76 -18.72
C LEU A 21 28.65 -26.43 -19.87
N GLY A 22 28.33 -25.37 -20.62
CA GLY A 22 29.27 -24.80 -21.58
C GLY A 22 30.48 -24.17 -20.87
N ALA A 23 31.62 -24.09 -21.56
CA ALA A 23 32.87 -23.62 -20.95
C ALA A 23 32.75 -22.26 -20.23
N ARG A 24 32.05 -21.30 -20.84
CA ARG A 24 31.83 -19.97 -20.26
C ARG A 24 30.86 -19.97 -19.08
N ALA A 25 29.80 -20.77 -19.14
CA ALA A 25 28.90 -20.96 -18.01
C ALA A 25 29.63 -21.58 -16.81
N PHE A 26 30.51 -22.56 -17.06
CA PHE A 26 31.37 -23.14 -16.02
C PHE A 26 32.28 -22.09 -15.37
N ASP A 27 32.99 -21.29 -16.18
CA ASP A 27 33.91 -20.27 -15.66
C ASP A 27 33.18 -19.21 -14.83
N VAL A 28 31.98 -18.78 -15.26
CA VAL A 28 31.13 -17.86 -14.49
C VAL A 28 30.70 -18.48 -13.16
N LEU A 29 30.25 -19.75 -13.17
CA LEU A 29 29.82 -20.43 -11.96
C LEU A 29 30.98 -20.62 -10.97
N ALA A 30 32.14 -21.10 -11.46
CA ALA A 30 33.33 -21.31 -10.65
C ALA A 30 33.74 -20.01 -9.94
N HIS A 31 33.82 -18.91 -10.68
CA HIS A 31 34.17 -17.61 -10.10
C HIS A 31 33.14 -17.10 -9.10
N LEU A 32 31.84 -17.40 -9.29
CA LEU A 32 30.81 -17.05 -8.31
C LEU A 32 30.87 -17.91 -7.05
N VAL A 33 31.21 -19.19 -7.16
CA VAL A 33 31.36 -20.10 -6.01
C VAL A 33 32.63 -19.78 -5.22
N ASP A 34 33.72 -19.39 -5.89
CA ASP A 34 34.94 -18.95 -5.21
C ASP A 34 34.76 -17.63 -4.42
N ASN A 35 33.65 -16.92 -4.64
CA ASN A 35 33.34 -15.63 -4.02
C ASN A 35 31.96 -15.62 -3.34
N THR A 36 31.60 -16.73 -2.66
CA THR A 36 30.30 -16.87 -1.97
C THR A 36 30.00 -15.81 -0.90
N ASP A 37 31.03 -15.18 -0.34
CA ASP A 37 30.95 -14.18 0.72
C ASP A 37 30.59 -12.77 0.23
N ARG A 38 30.65 -12.52 -1.09
CA ARG A 38 30.46 -11.18 -1.67
C ARG A 38 29.71 -11.19 -2.99
N VAL A 39 29.26 -10.02 -3.41
CA VAL A 39 28.72 -9.82 -4.77
C VAL A 39 29.89 -9.68 -5.74
N VAL A 40 29.85 -10.43 -6.84
CA VAL A 40 30.82 -10.31 -7.93
C VAL A 40 30.23 -9.39 -8.99
N SER A 41 30.92 -8.29 -9.31
CA SER A 41 30.41 -7.29 -10.25
C SER A 41 30.33 -7.83 -11.68
N LYS A 42 29.44 -7.26 -12.51
CA LYS A 42 29.36 -7.64 -13.93
C LYS A 42 30.66 -7.35 -14.67
N ALA A 43 31.30 -6.22 -14.39
CA ALA A 43 32.59 -5.86 -14.95
C ALA A 43 33.68 -6.86 -14.57
N GLU A 44 33.68 -7.32 -13.32
CA GLU A 44 34.62 -8.35 -12.84
C GLU A 44 34.39 -9.71 -13.53
N LEU A 45 33.13 -10.14 -13.70
CA LEU A 45 32.83 -11.39 -14.42
C LEU A 45 33.20 -11.32 -15.89
N LEU A 46 32.93 -10.17 -16.54
CA LEU A 46 33.32 -9.93 -17.93
C LEU A 46 34.85 -9.95 -18.07
N ASP A 47 35.57 -9.27 -17.17
CA ASP A 47 37.03 -9.25 -17.16
C ASP A 47 37.64 -10.63 -16.88
N LYS A 48 37.14 -11.35 -15.87
CA LYS A 48 37.71 -12.64 -15.44
C LYS A 48 37.42 -13.76 -16.42
N VAL A 49 36.21 -13.84 -16.93
CA VAL A 49 35.81 -14.95 -17.81
C VAL A 49 36.16 -14.64 -19.27
N TRP A 50 36.05 -13.38 -19.72
CA TRP A 50 36.30 -13.00 -21.12
C TRP A 50 37.56 -12.13 -21.31
N ALA A 51 38.53 -12.19 -20.38
CA ALA A 51 39.79 -11.43 -20.44
C ALA A 51 40.36 -11.29 -21.88
N GLY A 52 40.43 -10.04 -22.35
CA GLY A 52 40.98 -9.71 -23.68
C GLY A 52 39.99 -9.75 -24.86
N LEU A 53 38.71 -10.04 -24.63
CA LEU A 53 37.65 -9.99 -25.65
C LEU A 53 36.65 -8.87 -25.35
N MET A 54 36.32 -8.04 -26.35
CA MET A 54 35.18 -7.12 -26.24
C MET A 54 33.88 -7.91 -26.41
N VAL A 55 33.13 -8.06 -25.32
CA VAL A 55 31.82 -8.74 -25.30
C VAL A 55 30.77 -7.82 -24.70
N GLU A 56 29.56 -7.87 -25.25
CA GLU A 56 28.41 -7.17 -24.70
C GLU A 56 27.92 -7.86 -23.41
N GLU A 57 27.38 -7.07 -22.49
CA GLU A 57 26.80 -7.54 -21.22
C GLU A 57 25.66 -8.54 -21.43
N SER A 58 24.96 -8.47 -22.57
CA SER A 58 23.92 -9.41 -22.99
C SER A 58 24.39 -10.87 -22.97
N ASN A 59 25.66 -11.13 -23.27
CA ASN A 59 26.24 -12.47 -23.26
C ASN A 59 26.36 -13.04 -21.83
N LEU A 60 26.73 -12.19 -20.86
CA LEU A 60 26.77 -12.58 -19.45
C LEU A 60 25.36 -12.94 -18.96
N THR A 61 24.33 -12.18 -19.35
CA THR A 61 22.93 -12.48 -19.02
C THR A 61 22.48 -13.84 -19.58
N VAL A 62 22.92 -14.21 -20.80
CA VAL A 62 22.63 -15.54 -21.38
C VAL A 62 23.29 -16.66 -20.57
N GLN A 63 24.56 -16.51 -20.17
CA GLN A 63 25.23 -17.53 -19.35
C GLN A 63 24.57 -17.70 -17.98
N ILE A 64 24.15 -16.60 -17.34
CA ILE A 64 23.45 -16.64 -16.06
C ILE A 64 22.07 -17.31 -16.20
N ALA A 65 21.33 -17.03 -17.27
CA ALA A 65 20.07 -17.70 -17.56
C ALA A 65 20.26 -19.21 -17.77
N GLY A 66 21.30 -19.61 -18.52
CA GLY A 66 21.67 -21.01 -18.71
C GLY A 66 22.02 -21.72 -17.39
N LEU A 67 22.78 -21.06 -16.52
CA LEU A 67 23.14 -21.58 -15.19
C LEU A 67 21.92 -21.75 -14.30
N ARG A 68 21.00 -20.77 -14.26
CA ARG A 68 19.75 -20.90 -13.48
C ARG A 68 18.85 -22.02 -13.99
N LYS A 69 18.81 -22.25 -15.30
CA LYS A 69 18.08 -23.38 -15.89
C LYS A 69 18.69 -24.73 -15.48
N ALA A 70 20.02 -24.81 -15.42
CA ALA A 70 20.74 -26.04 -15.10
C ALA A 70 20.78 -26.34 -13.59
N LEU A 71 20.91 -25.30 -12.75
CA LEU A 71 21.17 -25.42 -11.31
C LEU A 71 19.97 -25.05 -10.43
N GLY A 72 18.93 -24.45 -11.01
CA GLY A 72 17.81 -23.86 -10.28
C GLY A 72 18.01 -22.36 -10.03
N PRO A 73 16.91 -21.59 -9.90
CA PRO A 73 16.96 -20.13 -9.86
C PRO A 73 17.53 -19.56 -8.56
N SER A 74 17.53 -20.34 -7.47
CA SER A 74 17.88 -19.89 -6.12
C SER A 74 19.38 -19.76 -5.86
N LEU A 75 20.22 -20.49 -6.60
CA LEU A 75 21.67 -20.57 -6.33
C LEU A 75 22.47 -19.37 -6.84
N ILE A 76 21.93 -18.63 -7.82
CA ILE A 76 22.58 -17.43 -8.35
C ILE A 76 21.61 -16.26 -8.27
N LYS A 77 21.83 -15.34 -7.31
CA LYS A 77 21.04 -14.12 -7.16
C LYS A 77 21.65 -12.98 -7.97
N THR A 78 20.80 -12.23 -8.68
CA THR A 78 21.21 -10.98 -9.33
C THR A 78 21.17 -9.86 -8.31
N VAL A 79 22.18 -9.01 -8.31
CA VAL A 79 22.20 -7.74 -7.58
C VAL A 79 22.12 -6.62 -8.62
N PRO A 80 20.93 -6.01 -8.81
CA PRO A 80 20.67 -5.01 -9.84
C PRO A 80 21.71 -3.89 -9.84
N GLY A 81 22.18 -3.52 -11.03
CA GLY A 81 23.21 -2.49 -11.22
C GLY A 81 24.63 -2.86 -10.79
N ILE A 82 24.83 -3.99 -10.10
CA ILE A 82 26.13 -4.38 -9.55
C ILE A 82 26.67 -5.66 -10.19
N GLY A 83 25.94 -6.77 -10.11
CA GLY A 83 26.54 -8.08 -10.36
C GLY A 83 25.69 -9.28 -10.00
N TYR A 84 26.34 -10.40 -9.69
CA TYR A 84 25.71 -11.64 -9.29
C TYR A 84 26.38 -12.21 -8.03
N ARG A 85 25.65 -12.99 -7.26
CA ARG A 85 26.14 -13.66 -6.05
C ARG A 85 25.70 -15.12 -6.03
N TYR A 86 26.61 -16.02 -5.71
CA TYR A 86 26.26 -17.40 -5.41
C TYR A 86 25.71 -17.52 -3.98
N VAL A 87 24.63 -18.29 -3.80
CA VAL A 87 24.06 -18.56 -2.49
C VAL A 87 24.13 -20.07 -2.26
N ALA A 88 24.99 -20.50 -1.34
CA ALA A 88 25.02 -21.89 -0.92
C ALA A 88 23.69 -22.26 -0.25
N GLU A 89 23.18 -23.48 -0.51
CA GLU A 89 22.00 -24.00 0.19
C GLU A 89 22.32 -24.05 1.70
N ALA A 90 21.70 -23.17 2.48
CA ALA A 90 21.72 -23.25 3.93
C ALA A 90 20.89 -24.46 4.35
N THR A 91 21.53 -25.41 5.03
CA THR A 91 20.87 -26.46 5.82
C THR A 91 20.00 -25.77 6.88
N ASP A 92 18.72 -26.15 6.94
CA ASP A 92 17.73 -25.75 7.94
C ASP A 92 17.47 -24.24 8.13
N ALA A 93 16.91 -23.60 7.11
CA ALA A 93 16.00 -22.48 7.34
C ALA A 93 14.56 -23.02 7.37
N PRO A 94 13.73 -22.70 8.38
CA PRO A 94 12.34 -23.15 8.43
C PRO A 94 11.62 -22.68 7.17
N GLU A 95 10.84 -23.59 6.56
CA GLU A 95 9.97 -23.28 5.42
C GLU A 95 9.18 -22.00 5.73
N GLU A 96 9.55 -20.92 5.05
CA GLU A 96 8.73 -19.72 5.00
C GLU A 96 7.42 -20.18 4.36
N VAL A 97 6.36 -20.27 5.18
CA VAL A 97 5.02 -20.66 4.75
C VAL A 97 4.70 -19.82 3.52
N ALA A 98 4.70 -20.44 2.34
CA ALA A 98 4.42 -19.75 1.09
C ALA A 98 3.07 -19.06 1.26
N GLN A 99 3.09 -17.72 1.33
CA GLN A 99 1.85 -16.96 1.42
C GLN A 99 1.00 -17.32 0.19
N PRO A 100 -0.28 -17.66 0.37
CA PRO A 100 -1.13 -18.01 -0.76
C PRO A 100 -1.15 -16.82 -1.72
N ALA A 101 -0.79 -17.08 -2.98
CA ALA A 101 -0.76 -16.08 -4.04
C ALA A 101 -2.10 -15.34 -4.11
N LEU A 102 -2.06 -14.00 -4.19
CA LEU A 102 -3.28 -13.22 -4.35
C LEU A 102 -3.88 -13.50 -5.74
N PRO A 103 -5.20 -13.72 -5.86
CA PRO A 103 -5.82 -14.04 -7.14
C PRO A 103 -5.71 -12.85 -8.10
N VAL A 104 -5.12 -13.07 -9.28
CA VAL A 104 -4.99 -12.05 -10.33
C VAL A 104 -6.39 -11.76 -10.91
N PRO A 105 -6.81 -10.48 -11.02
CA PRO A 105 -8.09 -10.13 -11.64
C PRO A 105 -8.14 -10.49 -13.13
N ASP A 106 -9.35 -10.76 -13.65
CA ASP A 106 -9.57 -11.00 -15.10
C ASP A 106 -9.36 -9.75 -15.96
N ILE A 107 -9.40 -8.56 -15.35
CA ILE A 107 -9.05 -7.29 -15.99
C ILE A 107 -7.54 -7.03 -15.89
N PRO A 108 -6.94 -6.22 -16.78
CA PRO A 108 -5.54 -5.83 -16.66
C PRO A 108 -5.25 -5.30 -15.25
N SER A 109 -4.19 -5.81 -14.62
CA SER A 109 -3.82 -5.46 -13.24
C SER A 109 -2.37 -5.00 -13.19
N LEU A 110 -2.13 -3.88 -12.51
CA LEU A 110 -0.87 -3.14 -12.53
C LEU A 110 -0.38 -2.83 -11.11
N ALA A 111 0.91 -3.05 -10.86
CA ALA A 111 1.63 -2.40 -9.77
C ALA A 111 2.67 -1.43 -10.35
N VAL A 112 2.89 -0.29 -9.69
CA VAL A 112 3.99 0.63 -10.05
C VAL A 112 5.00 0.60 -8.92
N LEU A 113 6.20 0.10 -9.21
CA LEU A 113 7.28 0.03 -8.23
C LEU A 113 7.93 1.41 -8.02
N PRO A 114 8.55 1.65 -6.85
CA PRO A 114 9.34 2.85 -6.62
C PRO A 114 10.40 3.04 -7.70
N PHE A 115 10.45 4.24 -8.27
CA PHE A 115 11.45 4.54 -9.28
C PHE A 115 12.82 4.73 -8.64
N ALA A 116 13.87 4.28 -9.33
CA ALA A 116 15.24 4.51 -8.88
C ALA A 116 15.56 6.01 -8.93
N ASN A 117 16.03 6.55 -7.79
CA ASN A 117 16.51 7.92 -7.73
C ASN A 117 17.95 8.00 -8.28
N LEU A 118 18.12 8.61 -9.45
CA LEU A 118 19.41 8.87 -10.11
C LEU A 118 19.75 10.37 -10.11
N THR A 119 19.11 11.18 -9.24
CA THR A 119 19.38 12.62 -9.13
C THR A 119 20.62 12.96 -8.31
N GLY A 120 21.24 11.97 -7.66
CA GLY A 120 22.51 12.14 -6.92
C GLY A 120 22.39 12.70 -5.51
N SER A 121 21.18 12.85 -4.94
CA SER A 121 20.97 13.32 -3.56
C SER A 121 19.83 12.56 -2.86
N ALA A 122 20.12 11.89 -1.75
CA ALA A 122 19.13 11.20 -0.93
C ALA A 122 18.10 12.15 -0.29
N GLU A 123 18.47 13.44 -0.10
CA GLU A 123 17.55 14.47 0.40
C GLU A 123 16.33 14.69 -0.50
N ARG A 124 16.35 14.23 -1.76
CA ARG A 124 15.23 14.36 -2.72
C ARG A 124 14.44 13.06 -2.91
N ASP A 125 14.69 12.03 -2.12
CA ASP A 125 13.95 10.76 -2.21
C ASP A 125 12.44 10.96 -2.03
N TYR A 126 12.02 11.87 -1.15
CA TYR A 126 10.61 12.18 -0.95
C TYR A 126 9.95 12.80 -2.20
N LEU A 127 10.73 13.51 -3.04
CA LEU A 127 10.24 14.12 -4.27
C LEU A 127 10.01 13.06 -5.34
N VAL A 128 10.97 12.14 -5.51
CA VAL A 128 10.82 10.98 -6.41
C VAL A 128 9.62 10.13 -5.99
N ASP A 129 9.49 9.87 -4.69
CA ASP A 129 8.34 9.17 -4.11
C ASP A 129 7.02 9.89 -4.39
N GLY A 130 7.00 11.22 -4.27
CA GLY A 130 5.86 12.07 -4.63
C GLY A 130 5.46 11.91 -6.09
N ILE A 131 6.41 11.96 -7.03
CA ILE A 131 6.16 11.80 -8.47
C ILE A 131 5.59 10.42 -8.78
N VAL A 132 6.16 9.36 -8.22
CA VAL A 132 5.67 8.00 -8.44
C VAL A 132 4.26 7.81 -7.85
N ASN A 133 3.99 8.38 -6.66
CA ASN A 133 2.66 8.40 -6.08
C ASN A 133 1.63 9.10 -6.98
N GLU A 134 2.02 10.19 -7.62
CA GLU A 134 1.16 10.92 -8.54
C GLU A 134 0.89 10.14 -9.83
N VAL A 135 1.88 9.44 -10.39
CA VAL A 135 1.68 8.51 -11.52
C VAL A 135 0.70 7.40 -11.14
N ILE A 136 0.88 6.79 -9.96
CA ILE A 136 -0.05 5.77 -9.43
C ILE A 136 -1.44 6.35 -9.26
N THR A 137 -1.55 7.58 -8.76
CA THR A 137 -2.83 8.27 -8.56
C THR A 137 -3.54 8.50 -9.87
N ALA A 138 -2.84 8.94 -10.92
CA ALA A 138 -3.41 9.12 -12.25
C ALA A 138 -3.91 7.79 -12.83
N LEU A 139 -3.10 6.73 -12.73
CA LEU A 139 -3.48 5.38 -13.18
C LEU A 139 -4.62 4.77 -12.34
N SER A 140 -4.72 5.07 -11.05
CA SER A 140 -5.76 4.51 -10.18
C SER A 140 -7.17 4.98 -10.55
N ARG A 141 -7.28 6.15 -11.21
CA ARG A 141 -8.55 6.73 -11.68
C ARG A 141 -9.18 5.94 -12.83
N VAL A 142 -8.44 5.03 -13.45
CA VAL A 142 -8.91 4.28 -14.60
C VAL A 142 -9.69 3.06 -14.16
N ALA A 143 -10.96 2.97 -14.55
CA ALA A 143 -11.81 1.84 -14.17
C ALA A 143 -11.49 0.55 -14.94
N SER A 144 -10.84 0.63 -16.11
CA SER A 144 -10.59 -0.52 -16.98
C SER A 144 -9.40 -1.38 -16.55
N PHE A 145 -8.59 -0.90 -15.61
CA PHE A 145 -7.55 -1.68 -14.98
C PHE A 145 -7.58 -1.60 -13.45
N PHE A 146 -7.12 -2.68 -12.83
CA PHE A 146 -6.91 -2.78 -11.40
C PHE A 146 -5.51 -2.27 -11.06
N VAL A 147 -5.39 -1.25 -10.21
CA VAL A 147 -4.10 -0.71 -9.79
C VAL A 147 -3.87 -1.02 -8.31
N VAL A 148 -2.72 -1.60 -8.00
CA VAL A 148 -2.28 -1.78 -6.61
C VAL A 148 -1.79 -0.46 -6.05
N SER A 149 -2.21 -0.17 -4.81
CA SER A 149 -1.84 1.05 -4.10
C SER A 149 -0.32 1.20 -3.97
N SER A 150 0.14 2.45 -4.09
CA SER A 150 1.54 2.81 -3.87
C SER A 150 2.08 2.33 -2.54
N THR A 151 1.28 2.31 -1.48
CA THR A 151 1.77 1.86 -0.17
C THR A 151 2.21 0.40 -0.17
N SER A 152 1.53 -0.45 -0.96
CA SER A 152 1.91 -1.86 -1.10
C SER A 152 3.11 -2.04 -2.02
N SER A 153 3.23 -1.22 -3.07
CA SER A 153 4.39 -1.27 -3.97
C SER A 153 5.66 -0.66 -3.35
N PHE A 154 5.53 0.29 -2.43
CA PHE A 154 6.67 0.98 -1.83
C PHE A 154 7.42 0.16 -0.78
N THR A 155 6.87 -0.97 -0.33
CA THR A 155 7.59 -1.92 0.54
C THR A 155 8.80 -2.56 -0.17
N TYR A 156 8.79 -2.55 -1.49
CA TYR A 156 9.90 -3.00 -2.34
C TYR A 156 10.98 -1.91 -2.56
N LYS A 157 10.80 -0.69 -2.02
CA LYS A 157 11.79 0.39 -2.15
C LYS A 157 13.15 -0.04 -1.58
N GLY A 158 14.20 0.16 -2.38
CA GLY A 158 15.57 -0.21 -2.00
C GLY A 158 15.82 -1.71 -1.91
N ARG A 159 14.86 -2.56 -2.28
CA ARG A 159 15.01 -4.01 -2.34
C ARG A 159 15.29 -4.45 -3.77
N SER A 160 16.12 -5.47 -3.91
CA SER A 160 16.21 -6.23 -5.17
C SER A 160 15.11 -7.28 -5.17
N VAL A 161 14.16 -7.18 -6.10
CA VAL A 161 12.95 -8.01 -6.13
C VAL A 161 12.80 -8.72 -7.47
N ASP A 162 12.32 -9.96 -7.46
CA ASP A 162 11.92 -10.67 -8.68
C ASP A 162 10.52 -10.17 -9.09
N LEU A 163 10.36 -9.73 -10.34
CA LEU A 163 9.08 -9.21 -10.83
C LEU A 163 7.98 -10.29 -10.81
N ALA A 164 8.33 -11.57 -10.99
CA ALA A 164 7.38 -12.67 -10.89
C ALA A 164 6.90 -12.87 -9.45
N GLU A 165 7.78 -12.67 -8.47
CA GLU A 165 7.44 -12.67 -7.05
C GLU A 165 6.54 -11.51 -6.70
N VAL A 166 6.86 -10.29 -7.13
CA VAL A 166 6.02 -9.10 -6.97
C VAL A 166 4.63 -9.32 -7.58
N GLY A 167 4.56 -9.88 -8.79
CA GLY A 167 3.30 -10.20 -9.46
C GLY A 167 2.43 -11.17 -8.67
N ARG A 168 3.04 -12.19 -8.07
CA ARG A 168 2.36 -13.18 -7.23
C ARG A 168 1.92 -12.63 -5.87
N GLU A 169 2.80 -11.89 -5.20
CA GLU A 169 2.54 -11.30 -3.87
C GLU A 169 1.47 -10.23 -3.94
N LEU A 170 1.51 -9.35 -4.95
CA LEU A 170 0.52 -8.30 -5.15
C LEU A 170 -0.69 -8.77 -5.98
N GLY A 171 -0.60 -9.95 -6.60
CA GLY A 171 -1.61 -10.50 -7.50
C GLY A 171 -1.86 -9.62 -8.72
N VAL A 172 -0.81 -9.15 -9.38
CA VAL A 172 -0.90 -8.31 -10.58
C VAL A 172 -0.26 -9.00 -11.77
N ARG A 173 -0.81 -8.75 -12.96
CA ARG A 173 -0.26 -9.25 -14.22
C ARG A 173 0.91 -8.40 -14.71
N TYR A 174 0.85 -7.09 -14.50
CA TYR A 174 1.83 -6.15 -15.02
C TYR A 174 2.50 -5.34 -13.91
N VAL A 175 3.76 -5.01 -14.13
CA VAL A 175 4.56 -4.14 -13.26
C VAL A 175 5.15 -3.00 -14.09
N LEU A 176 4.97 -1.77 -13.62
CA LEU A 176 5.65 -0.58 -14.11
C LEU A 176 6.86 -0.30 -13.20
N GLU A 177 8.04 -0.23 -13.79
CA GLU A 177 9.26 0.19 -13.11
C GLU A 177 9.93 1.34 -13.87
N GLY A 178 10.82 2.07 -13.19
CA GLY A 178 11.41 3.26 -13.79
C GLY A 178 12.54 3.88 -12.98
N SER A 179 13.07 4.98 -13.51
CA SER A 179 14.08 5.80 -12.85
C SER A 179 13.88 7.27 -13.15
N ILE A 180 14.28 8.12 -12.21
CA ILE A 180 14.25 9.57 -12.35
C ILE A 180 15.67 10.11 -12.24
N GLN A 181 16.09 10.89 -13.23
CA GLN A 181 17.37 11.59 -13.25
C GLN A 181 17.12 13.09 -13.33
N GLN A 182 17.95 13.88 -12.66
CA GLN A 182 17.89 15.34 -12.71
C GLN A 182 19.30 15.92 -12.91
N ALA A 183 19.41 16.87 -13.84
CA ALA A 183 20.62 17.64 -14.09
C ALA A 183 20.25 19.14 -14.16
N GLY A 184 20.52 19.88 -13.08
CA GLY A 184 20.02 21.25 -12.93
C GLY A 184 18.50 21.27 -12.88
N ASP A 185 17.88 22.05 -13.77
CA ASP A 185 16.42 22.11 -13.91
C ASP A 185 15.86 21.05 -14.88
N GLN A 186 16.70 20.33 -15.62
CA GLN A 186 16.23 19.27 -16.51
C GLN A 186 15.98 17.97 -15.75
N MET A 187 14.81 17.38 -15.98
CA MET A 187 14.41 16.09 -15.44
C MET A 187 14.14 15.10 -16.56
N ARG A 188 14.56 13.85 -16.33
CA ARG A 188 14.30 12.71 -17.21
C ARG A 188 13.67 11.58 -16.41
N ILE A 189 12.54 11.08 -16.89
CA ILE A 189 11.86 9.90 -16.35
C ILE A 189 11.97 8.79 -17.40
N PHE A 190 12.53 7.63 -16.99
CA PHE A 190 12.51 6.41 -17.78
C PHE A 190 11.50 5.45 -17.19
N THR A 191 10.69 4.81 -18.02
CA THR A 191 9.68 3.84 -17.57
C THR A 191 9.65 2.62 -18.47
N GLN A 192 9.40 1.46 -17.87
CA GLN A 192 9.10 0.23 -18.59
C GLN A 192 7.98 -0.56 -17.95
N LEU A 193 7.10 -1.09 -18.80
CA LEU A 193 5.98 -1.94 -18.43
C LEU A 193 6.30 -3.39 -18.76
N VAL A 194 6.21 -4.26 -17.77
CA VAL A 194 6.63 -5.67 -17.84
C VAL A 194 5.49 -6.58 -17.41
N GLU A 195 5.30 -7.70 -18.10
CA GLU A 195 4.44 -8.79 -17.62
C GLU A 195 5.19 -9.57 -16.54
N ALA A 196 4.62 -9.62 -15.35
CA ALA A 196 5.30 -10.09 -14.14
C ALA A 196 5.75 -11.56 -14.25
N GLU A 197 4.87 -12.44 -14.75
CA GLU A 197 5.10 -13.89 -14.81
C GLU A 197 6.21 -14.27 -15.82
N SER A 198 6.20 -13.65 -17.00
CA SER A 198 7.12 -13.99 -18.09
C SER A 198 8.39 -13.12 -18.08
N GLY A 199 8.38 -11.99 -17.39
CA GLY A 199 9.42 -10.96 -17.46
C GLY A 199 9.46 -10.23 -18.81
N HIS A 200 8.46 -10.45 -19.69
CA HIS A 200 8.42 -9.85 -21.01
C HIS A 200 8.11 -8.35 -20.91
N THR A 201 8.97 -7.50 -21.48
CA THR A 201 8.70 -6.07 -21.56
C THR A 201 7.69 -5.78 -22.66
N LEU A 202 6.55 -5.20 -22.29
CA LEU A 202 5.51 -4.77 -23.24
C LEU A 202 5.80 -3.40 -23.84
N TRP A 203 6.36 -2.50 -23.06
CA TRP A 203 6.56 -1.10 -23.46
C TRP A 203 7.69 -0.45 -22.67
N ARG A 204 8.42 0.47 -23.31
CA ARG A 204 9.40 1.36 -22.67
C ARG A 204 9.31 2.74 -23.31
N ASP A 205 9.51 3.79 -22.51
CA ASP A 205 9.55 5.16 -23.02
C ASP A 205 10.38 6.06 -22.10
N ARG A 206 10.67 7.26 -22.60
CA ARG A 206 11.47 8.27 -21.93
C ARG A 206 10.81 9.64 -22.04
N PHE A 207 10.70 10.31 -20.91
CA PHE A 207 10.10 11.63 -20.79
C PHE A 207 11.16 12.63 -20.34
N ASP A 208 11.35 13.68 -21.12
CA ASP A 208 12.29 14.77 -20.87
C ASP A 208 11.50 16.07 -20.63
N GLY A 209 11.87 16.85 -19.62
CA GLY A 209 11.25 18.16 -19.36
C GLY A 209 11.93 18.95 -18.23
N LEU A 210 11.32 20.05 -17.82
CA LEU A 210 11.81 20.87 -16.70
C LEU A 210 11.23 20.38 -15.36
N ALA A 211 11.95 20.56 -14.26
CA ALA A 211 11.45 20.20 -12.93
C ALA A 211 10.25 21.06 -12.51
N SER A 212 10.15 22.28 -13.02
CA SER A 212 8.98 23.16 -12.87
C SER A 212 7.72 22.67 -13.59
N GLU A 213 7.86 21.79 -14.59
CA GLU A 213 6.77 21.20 -15.38
C GLU A 213 6.46 19.75 -14.95
N ILE A 214 6.84 19.38 -13.72
CA ILE A 214 6.74 17.99 -13.24
C ILE A 214 5.34 17.40 -13.35
N PHE A 215 4.31 18.22 -13.15
CA PHE A 215 2.91 17.80 -13.27
C PHE A 215 2.55 17.38 -14.70
N ASP A 216 3.09 18.08 -15.72
CA ASP A 216 2.87 17.72 -17.11
C ASP A 216 3.64 16.44 -17.49
N LEU A 217 4.83 16.24 -16.90
CA LEU A 217 5.64 15.04 -17.13
C LEU A 217 4.99 13.77 -16.58
N GLN A 218 4.51 13.80 -15.33
CA GLN A 218 3.83 12.66 -14.72
C GLN A 218 2.51 12.32 -15.45
N ASP A 219 1.78 13.33 -15.95
CA ASP A 219 0.54 13.12 -16.69
C ASP A 219 0.81 12.40 -18.02
N LYS A 220 1.87 12.81 -18.74
CA LYS A 220 2.34 12.11 -19.94
C LYS A 220 2.75 10.66 -19.66
N VAL A 221 3.44 10.40 -18.53
CA VAL A 221 3.80 9.04 -18.12
C VAL A 221 2.54 8.18 -17.94
N ALA A 222 1.58 8.67 -17.16
CA ALA A 222 0.34 7.94 -16.89
C ALA A 222 -0.47 7.69 -18.18
N GLU A 223 -0.58 8.69 -19.05
CA GLU A 223 -1.25 8.57 -20.35
C GLU A 223 -0.62 7.48 -21.21
N ARG A 224 0.72 7.45 -21.32
CA ARG A 224 1.42 6.46 -22.14
C ARG A 224 1.36 5.05 -21.56
N VAL A 225 1.44 4.91 -20.24
CA VAL A 225 1.27 3.60 -19.58
C VAL A 225 -0.14 3.06 -19.81
N ALA A 226 -1.17 3.91 -19.66
CA ALA A 226 -2.55 3.52 -19.90
C ALA A 226 -2.77 3.10 -21.37
N ALA A 227 -2.23 3.86 -22.33
CA ALA A 227 -2.31 3.52 -23.75
C ALA A 227 -1.58 2.22 -24.11
N ALA A 228 -0.49 1.89 -23.40
CA ALA A 228 0.24 0.63 -23.59
C ALA A 228 -0.53 -0.59 -23.05
N LEU A 229 -1.24 -0.44 -21.93
CA LEU A 229 -2.04 -1.51 -21.33
C LEU A 229 -3.33 -1.78 -22.08
N GLU A 230 -4.00 -0.72 -22.56
CA GLU A 230 -5.28 -0.86 -23.25
C GLU A 230 -5.36 0.08 -24.47
N PRO A 231 -4.84 -0.36 -25.64
CA PRO A 231 -4.71 0.47 -26.84
C PRO A 231 -6.02 1.02 -27.43
N LYS A 232 -7.18 0.57 -26.93
CA LYS A 232 -8.51 1.02 -27.37
C LYS A 232 -9.07 2.18 -26.53
N LEU A 233 -8.38 2.60 -25.46
CA LEU A 233 -8.85 3.67 -24.57
C LEU A 233 -8.34 5.05 -25.01
N ILE A 234 -9.25 6.04 -25.06
CA ILE A 234 -8.95 7.45 -25.39
C ILE A 234 -8.72 8.22 -24.07
N TRP A 235 -7.48 8.67 -23.80
CA TRP A 235 -7.02 9.16 -22.47
C TRP A 235 -6.92 10.68 -22.29
N ALA A 236 -7.89 11.42 -22.79
CA ALA A 236 -7.85 12.88 -22.81
C ALA A 236 -8.39 13.58 -21.55
N GLU A 237 -9.44 13.05 -20.91
CA GLU A 237 -10.23 13.82 -19.94
C GLU A 237 -9.85 13.58 -18.47
N ALA A 238 -9.42 12.35 -18.10
CA ALA A 238 -9.06 12.01 -16.72
C ALA A 238 -7.70 12.61 -16.27
N ALA A 239 -6.78 12.84 -17.22
CA ALA A 239 -5.54 13.59 -16.98
C ALA A 239 -5.79 15.11 -16.96
N ARG A 240 -6.59 15.64 -17.90
CA ARG A 240 -6.93 17.08 -17.98
C ARG A 240 -7.79 17.60 -16.83
N ALA A 241 -8.53 16.73 -16.15
CA ALA A 241 -9.29 17.10 -14.93
C ALA A 241 -8.39 17.43 -13.73
N ARG A 242 -7.05 17.37 -13.87
CA ARG A 242 -6.11 17.90 -12.89
C ARG A 242 -6.07 19.42 -12.98
N ALA A 243 -7.00 20.06 -12.27
CA ALA A 243 -6.69 21.39 -11.74
C ALA A 243 -5.45 21.25 -10.84
N LYS A 244 -4.53 22.22 -10.91
CA LYS A 244 -3.41 22.29 -9.96
C LYS A 244 -3.99 22.21 -8.54
N PRO A 245 -3.47 21.33 -7.66
CA PRO A 245 -4.02 21.16 -6.32
C PRO A 245 -4.08 22.47 -5.52
N THR A 246 -3.13 23.37 -5.78
CA THR A 246 -3.03 24.73 -5.23
C THR A 246 -2.14 25.57 -6.15
N GLU A 247 -2.29 26.90 -6.12
CA GLU A 247 -1.37 27.85 -6.77
C GLU A 247 -0.12 28.13 -5.90
N SER A 248 -0.08 27.66 -4.65
CA SER A 248 1.03 27.84 -3.71
C SER A 248 1.85 26.56 -3.53
N LEU A 249 3.04 26.52 -4.14
CA LEU A 249 3.99 25.40 -3.97
C LEU A 249 4.41 25.19 -2.51
N ALA A 250 4.45 26.25 -1.70
CA ALA A 250 4.77 26.16 -0.28
C ALA A 250 3.63 25.52 0.54
N ALA A 251 2.36 25.83 0.23
CA ALA A 251 1.21 25.17 0.85
C ALA A 251 1.15 23.68 0.44
N TYR A 252 1.50 23.39 -0.82
CA TYR A 252 1.62 22.04 -1.34
C TYR A 252 2.67 21.20 -0.58
N ASP A 253 3.90 21.72 -0.43
CA ASP A 253 4.98 21.06 0.32
C ASP A 253 4.55 20.71 1.76
N LEU A 254 3.94 21.67 2.47
CA LEU A 254 3.46 21.46 3.83
C LEU A 254 2.41 20.35 3.91
N CYS A 255 1.48 20.28 2.95
CA CYS A 255 0.51 19.20 2.89
C CYS A 255 1.14 17.83 2.61
N LEU A 256 2.12 17.76 1.70
CA LEU A 256 2.84 16.52 1.43
C LEU A 256 3.57 16.00 2.67
N ARG A 257 4.17 16.90 3.46
CA ARG A 257 4.83 16.56 4.72
C ARG A 257 3.84 16.13 5.81
N ALA A 258 2.67 16.75 5.86
CA ALA A 258 1.61 16.40 6.82
C ALA A 258 0.97 15.04 6.54
N ALA A 259 0.77 14.70 5.28
CA ALA A 259 0.03 13.53 4.83
C ALA A 259 0.47 12.21 5.50
N PRO A 260 1.76 11.80 5.50
CA PRO A 260 2.19 10.55 6.14
C PRO A 260 1.96 10.51 7.66
N LEU A 261 2.04 11.67 8.34
CA LEU A 261 1.78 11.80 9.78
C LEU A 261 0.31 11.55 10.10
N VAL A 262 -0.57 12.03 9.23
CA VAL A 262 -2.03 11.95 9.35
C VAL A 262 -2.61 10.63 8.82
N TYR A 263 -1.97 9.98 7.85
CA TYR A 263 -2.43 8.70 7.28
C TYR A 263 -2.18 7.52 8.21
N ARG A 264 -0.99 7.45 8.81
CA ARG A 264 -0.62 6.32 9.66
C ARG A 264 -1.38 6.31 10.98
N GLN A 265 -1.65 7.49 11.56
CA GLN A 265 -2.38 7.64 12.83
C GLN A 265 -1.84 6.71 13.93
N ASN A 266 -0.51 6.60 14.02
CA ASN A 266 0.14 5.70 14.98
C ASN A 266 0.10 6.26 16.41
N THR A 267 0.23 7.57 16.56
CA THR A 267 0.23 8.25 17.86
C THR A 267 -0.51 9.58 17.78
N LEU A 268 -1.05 10.03 18.91
CA LEU A 268 -1.65 11.37 19.00
C LEU A 268 -0.63 12.46 18.67
N HIS A 269 0.64 12.28 19.07
CA HIS A 269 1.71 13.24 18.79
C HIS A 269 1.93 13.46 17.30
N SER A 270 2.04 12.38 16.51
CA SER A 270 2.20 12.48 15.05
C SER A 270 0.98 13.16 14.40
N VAL A 271 -0.23 12.87 14.87
CA VAL A 271 -1.44 13.53 14.36
C VAL A 271 -1.42 15.03 14.65
N MET A 272 -0.98 15.44 15.85
CA MET A 272 -0.84 16.86 16.20
C MET A 272 0.21 17.57 15.33
N GLU A 273 1.38 16.95 15.11
CA GLU A 273 2.41 17.50 14.23
C GLU A 273 1.90 17.69 12.78
N GLY A 274 1.17 16.70 12.26
CA GLY A 274 0.54 16.81 10.94
C GLY A 274 -0.49 17.95 10.88
N LEU A 275 -1.28 18.15 11.92
CA LEU A 275 -2.24 19.25 12.00
C LEU A 275 -1.57 20.63 12.06
N ASP A 276 -0.42 20.74 12.72
CA ASP A 276 0.35 21.99 12.75
C ASP A 276 0.91 22.36 11.37
N LEU A 277 1.34 21.36 10.58
CA LEU A 277 1.73 21.56 9.19
C LEU A 277 0.54 21.96 8.30
N LEU A 278 -0.62 21.31 8.45
CA LEU A 278 -1.82 21.65 7.70
C LEU A 278 -2.34 23.05 8.04
N LYS A 279 -2.20 23.48 9.29
CA LYS A 279 -2.52 24.85 9.72
C LYS A 279 -1.63 25.88 9.02
N GLN A 280 -0.34 25.59 8.89
CA GLN A 280 0.59 26.45 8.12
C GLN A 280 0.23 26.46 6.63
N ALA A 281 -0.13 25.31 6.05
CA ALA A 281 -0.56 25.23 4.66
C ALA A 281 -1.80 26.09 4.40
N LEU A 282 -2.81 26.01 5.27
CA LEU A 282 -4.05 26.79 5.18
C LEU A 282 -3.85 28.29 5.47
N ALA A 283 -2.79 28.67 6.18
CA ALA A 283 -2.43 30.08 6.33
C ALA A 283 -1.83 30.68 5.05
N LEU A 284 -1.19 29.86 4.21
CA LEU A 284 -0.65 30.26 2.92
C LEU A 284 -1.70 30.19 1.80
N ASP A 285 -2.57 29.19 1.83
CA ASP A 285 -3.68 29.02 0.90
C ASP A 285 -4.95 28.57 1.66
N PRO A 286 -5.81 29.53 2.06
CA PRO A 286 -7.06 29.23 2.76
C PRO A 286 -8.07 28.42 1.94
N GLU A 287 -7.95 28.37 0.61
CA GLU A 287 -8.86 27.64 -0.28
C GLU A 287 -8.36 26.24 -0.63
N TYR A 288 -7.23 25.80 -0.05
CA TYR A 288 -6.65 24.51 -0.38
C TYR A 288 -7.49 23.33 0.17
N LEU A 289 -8.39 22.82 -0.67
CA LEU A 289 -9.41 21.82 -0.29
C LEU A 289 -8.81 20.51 0.24
N MET A 290 -7.69 20.05 -0.31
CA MET A 290 -7.02 18.84 0.19
C MET A 290 -6.50 19.04 1.62
N ALA A 291 -5.94 20.22 1.94
CA ALA A 291 -5.49 20.53 3.28
C ALA A 291 -6.66 20.50 4.28
N LYS A 292 -7.80 21.12 3.93
CA LYS A 292 -9.04 21.06 4.71
C LYS A 292 -9.52 19.62 4.92
N ALA A 293 -9.46 18.80 3.87
CA ALA A 293 -9.88 17.41 3.92
C ALA A 293 -8.96 16.53 4.79
N LEU A 294 -7.64 16.77 4.76
CA LEU A 294 -6.69 16.08 5.64
C LEU A 294 -6.93 16.42 7.13
N VAL A 295 -7.31 17.66 7.45
CA VAL A 295 -7.76 18.03 8.80
C VAL A 295 -8.98 17.19 9.21
N CYS A 296 -9.97 17.05 8.32
CA CYS A 296 -11.15 16.21 8.56
C CYS A 296 -10.76 14.74 8.82
N TYR A 297 -9.80 14.20 8.06
CA TYR A 297 -9.32 12.83 8.23
C TYR A 297 -8.60 12.63 9.58
N ALA A 298 -7.71 13.54 9.96
CA ALA A 298 -7.02 13.54 11.24
C ALA A 298 -8.00 13.58 12.43
N HIS A 299 -8.99 14.49 12.37
CA HIS A 299 -10.01 14.61 13.41
C HIS A 299 -10.85 13.34 13.53
N THR A 300 -11.24 12.74 12.41
CA THR A 300 -12.00 11.48 12.38
C THR A 300 -11.21 10.33 12.98
N GLY A 301 -9.93 10.22 12.62
CA GLY A 301 -9.01 9.25 13.19
C GLY A 301 -8.88 9.37 14.70
N ALA A 302 -8.60 10.58 15.19
CA ALA A 302 -8.38 10.84 16.61
C ALA A 302 -9.60 10.50 17.50
N VAL A 303 -10.83 10.73 17.02
CA VAL A 303 -12.03 10.30 17.76
C VAL A 303 -12.32 8.80 17.61
N ALA A 304 -11.98 8.19 16.47
CA ALA A 304 -12.12 6.75 16.25
C ALA A 304 -11.15 5.94 17.13
N THR A 305 -9.91 6.42 17.31
CA THR A 305 -8.90 5.83 18.20
C THR A 305 -9.13 6.15 19.68
N ARG A 306 -10.09 7.06 19.99
CA ARG A 306 -10.45 7.53 21.34
C ARG A 306 -9.42 8.45 21.99
N TRP A 307 -8.55 9.10 21.21
CA TRP A 307 -7.70 10.17 21.73
C TRP A 307 -8.47 11.46 21.99
N TRP A 308 -9.52 11.71 21.22
CA TRP A 308 -10.37 12.89 21.35
C TRP A 308 -11.83 12.54 21.61
N THR A 309 -12.54 13.49 22.20
CA THR A 309 -14.00 13.45 22.31
C THR A 309 -14.66 13.76 20.97
N PHE A 310 -15.94 13.40 20.83
CA PHE A 310 -16.73 13.80 19.66
C PHE A 310 -16.84 15.32 19.51
N GLU A 311 -16.85 16.07 20.61
CA GLU A 311 -16.91 17.53 20.59
C GLU A 311 -15.62 18.14 20.02
N GLN A 312 -14.46 17.62 20.43
CA GLN A 312 -13.17 18.04 19.86
C GLN A 312 -13.09 17.72 18.36
N ALA A 313 -13.53 16.53 17.94
CA ALA A 313 -13.55 16.18 16.53
C ALA A 313 -14.53 17.03 15.71
N ALA A 314 -15.66 17.43 16.29
CA ALA A 314 -16.68 18.25 15.63
C ALA A 314 -16.20 19.64 15.20
N ALA A 315 -15.06 20.12 15.73
CA ALA A 315 -14.44 21.37 15.31
C ALA A 315 -14.08 21.42 13.81
N ALA A 316 -13.89 20.26 13.15
CA ALA A 316 -13.61 20.17 11.71
C ALA A 316 -14.85 20.08 10.82
N LEU A 317 -16.08 20.06 11.39
CA LEU A 317 -17.31 19.98 10.60
C LEU A 317 -17.51 21.15 9.63
N PRO A 318 -17.20 22.42 9.97
CA PRO A 318 -17.28 23.52 9.00
C PRO A 318 -16.38 23.28 7.78
N LEU A 319 -15.14 22.86 7.98
CA LEU A 319 -14.20 22.56 6.90
C LEU A 319 -14.70 21.42 6.00
N ALA A 320 -15.27 20.37 6.59
CA ALA A 320 -15.85 19.28 5.82
C ALA A 320 -17.01 19.77 4.94
N ARG A 321 -17.84 20.69 5.44
CA ARG A 321 -18.95 21.27 4.65
C ARG A 321 -18.42 22.10 3.51
N GLU A 322 -17.42 22.96 3.76
CA GLU A 322 -16.76 23.75 2.71
C GLU A 322 -16.20 22.87 1.59
N VAL A 323 -15.50 21.78 1.94
CA VAL A 323 -14.97 20.83 0.94
C VAL A 323 -16.09 20.18 0.13
N LEU A 324 -17.17 19.74 0.78
CA LEU A 324 -18.28 19.11 0.05
C LEU A 324 -19.08 20.12 -0.79
N ASP A 325 -19.23 21.36 -0.35
CA ASP A 325 -19.95 22.42 -1.06
C ASP A 325 -19.15 22.93 -2.26
N ALA A 326 -17.81 22.95 -2.18
CA ALA A 326 -16.93 23.19 -3.32
C ALA A 326 -16.98 22.04 -4.35
N ASN A 327 -17.41 20.84 -3.93
CA ASN A 327 -17.59 19.65 -4.77
C ASN A 327 -16.39 19.34 -5.68
N PRO A 328 -15.15 19.24 -5.13
CA PRO A 328 -13.94 19.08 -5.93
C PRO A 328 -13.94 17.77 -6.73
N ASP A 329 -13.21 17.73 -7.83
CA ASP A 329 -12.90 16.48 -8.56
C ASP A 329 -11.76 15.68 -7.92
N ASP A 330 -11.33 16.05 -6.71
CA ASP A 330 -10.38 15.27 -5.91
C ASP A 330 -11.12 14.18 -5.09
N PRO A 331 -10.90 12.89 -5.39
CA PRO A 331 -11.59 11.79 -4.74
C PRO A 331 -11.24 11.66 -3.25
N LEU A 332 -9.99 11.94 -2.86
CA LEU A 332 -9.58 11.81 -1.46
C LEU A 332 -10.14 12.98 -0.65
N ALA A 333 -10.15 14.20 -1.21
CA ALA A 333 -10.75 15.34 -0.53
C ALA A 333 -12.25 15.10 -0.23
N LEU A 334 -13.00 14.63 -1.23
CA LEU A 334 -14.40 14.22 -1.05
C LEU A 334 -14.56 13.10 -0.03
N ALA A 335 -13.69 12.09 -0.07
CA ALA A 335 -13.78 10.92 0.79
C ALA A 335 -13.54 11.27 2.26
N TYR A 336 -12.52 12.07 2.56
CA TYR A 336 -12.19 12.48 3.93
C TYR A 336 -13.26 13.39 4.53
N ALA A 337 -13.68 14.43 3.79
CA ALA A 337 -14.76 15.32 4.24
C ALA A 337 -16.09 14.57 4.36
N GLY A 338 -16.40 13.72 3.39
CA GLY A 338 -17.62 12.88 3.38
C GLY A 338 -17.69 11.92 4.56
N HIS A 339 -16.59 11.24 4.87
CA HIS A 339 -16.52 10.34 6.02
C HIS A 339 -16.67 11.11 7.34
N HIS A 340 -16.00 12.26 7.48
CA HIS A 340 -16.09 13.09 8.68
C HIS A 340 -17.52 13.56 8.95
N ILE A 341 -18.22 14.06 7.92
CA ILE A 341 -19.62 14.49 8.03
C ILE A 341 -20.56 13.31 8.32
N ALA A 342 -20.34 12.14 7.72
CA ALA A 342 -21.15 10.96 8.00
C ALA A 342 -20.98 10.46 9.44
N TYR A 343 -19.73 10.41 9.91
CA TYR A 343 -19.40 9.81 11.19
C TYR A 343 -19.60 10.77 12.37
N VAL A 344 -18.97 11.95 12.32
CA VAL A 344 -19.01 12.96 13.39
C VAL A 344 -20.25 13.84 13.27
N GLY A 345 -20.57 14.28 12.06
CA GLY A 345 -21.71 15.16 11.79
C GLY A 345 -23.07 14.45 11.76
N ARG A 346 -23.08 13.11 11.72
CA ARG A 346 -24.29 12.27 11.57
C ARG A 346 -25.10 12.56 10.30
N GLU A 347 -24.54 13.24 9.30
CA GLU A 347 -25.20 13.48 8.00
C GLU A 347 -24.86 12.33 7.03
N THR A 348 -25.15 11.08 7.42
CA THR A 348 -24.67 9.87 6.75
C THR A 348 -25.02 9.81 5.26
N ARG A 349 -26.20 10.30 4.87
CA ARG A 349 -26.61 10.37 3.44
C ARG A 349 -25.69 11.28 2.62
N ARG A 350 -25.35 12.46 3.14
CA ARG A 350 -24.48 13.42 2.45
C ARG A 350 -23.07 12.86 2.30
N GLY A 351 -22.53 12.28 3.36
CA GLY A 351 -21.22 11.63 3.32
C GLY A 351 -21.16 10.41 2.39
N LEU A 352 -22.22 9.59 2.36
CA LEU A 352 -22.33 8.46 1.43
C LEU A 352 -22.30 8.94 -0.04
N THR A 353 -23.08 9.97 -0.38
CA THR A 353 -23.07 10.54 -1.74
C THR A 353 -21.67 11.03 -2.14
N ALA A 354 -20.96 11.71 -1.23
CA ALA A 354 -19.60 12.18 -1.49
C ALA A 354 -18.62 11.00 -1.73
N LEU A 355 -18.67 9.96 -0.91
CA LEU A 355 -17.81 8.77 -1.06
C LEU A 355 -18.16 7.92 -2.29
N GLN A 356 -19.43 7.86 -2.69
CA GLN A 356 -19.83 7.22 -3.94
C GLN A 356 -19.27 7.97 -5.14
N ARG A 357 -19.31 9.32 -5.15
CA ARG A 357 -18.65 10.12 -6.19
C ARG A 357 -17.13 9.93 -6.17
N ALA A 358 -16.50 9.92 -4.98
CA ALA A 358 -15.07 9.65 -4.85
C ALA A 358 -14.68 8.29 -5.44
N LYS A 359 -15.52 7.26 -5.28
CA LYS A 359 -15.32 5.93 -5.87
C LYS A 359 -15.43 5.95 -7.39
N VAL A 360 -16.34 6.75 -7.95
CA VAL A 360 -16.44 6.93 -9.41
C VAL A 360 -15.20 7.64 -9.95
N LEU A 361 -14.71 8.67 -9.25
CA LEU A 361 -13.53 9.44 -9.63
C LEU A 361 -12.21 8.63 -9.50
N ASN A 362 -12.11 7.78 -8.47
CA ASN A 362 -10.97 6.89 -8.28
C ASN A 362 -11.42 5.50 -7.80
N PRO A 363 -11.73 4.58 -8.73
CA PRO A 363 -12.15 3.25 -8.38
C PRO A 363 -11.04 2.50 -7.64
N ASN A 364 -9.76 2.66 -7.97
CA ASN A 364 -8.66 1.91 -7.35
C ASN A 364 -8.08 2.57 -6.09
N SER A 365 -8.84 3.41 -5.38
CA SER A 365 -8.41 3.93 -4.08
C SER A 365 -8.83 3.00 -2.95
N ALA A 366 -7.84 2.37 -2.30
CA ALA A 366 -8.06 1.54 -1.11
C ALA A 366 -8.68 2.35 0.03
N THR A 367 -8.26 3.61 0.19
CA THR A 367 -8.79 4.51 1.22
C THR A 367 -10.25 4.87 0.96
N VAL A 368 -10.63 5.18 -0.28
CA VAL A 368 -12.05 5.44 -0.62
C VAL A 368 -12.90 4.20 -0.35
N ALA A 369 -12.44 3.02 -0.79
CA ALA A 369 -13.15 1.76 -0.54
C ALA A 369 -13.28 1.45 0.97
N MET A 370 -12.22 1.67 1.75
CA MET A 370 -12.23 1.51 3.20
C MET A 370 -13.25 2.43 3.86
N LEU A 371 -13.22 3.72 3.55
CA LEU A 371 -14.13 4.71 4.15
C LEU A 371 -15.59 4.46 3.74
N LEU A 372 -15.84 4.04 2.50
CA LEU A 372 -17.17 3.66 2.03
C LEU A 372 -17.69 2.43 2.79
N GLY A 373 -16.84 1.41 3.00
CA GLY A 373 -17.17 0.25 3.81
C GLY A 373 -17.50 0.59 5.27
N TRP A 374 -16.84 1.60 5.86
CA TRP A 374 -17.21 2.10 7.18
C TRP A 374 -18.56 2.83 7.20
N ILE A 375 -18.89 3.60 6.17
CA ILE A 375 -20.22 4.22 6.08
C ILE A 375 -21.32 3.15 5.98
N TYR A 376 -21.12 2.11 5.17
CA TYR A 376 -22.07 1.00 5.10
C TYR A 376 -22.23 0.29 6.45
N ASN A 377 -21.14 0.11 7.20
CA ASN A 377 -21.20 -0.37 8.58
C ASN A 377 -22.06 0.51 9.50
N TYR A 378 -21.99 1.84 9.36
CA TYR A 378 -22.83 2.77 10.15
C TYR A 378 -24.32 2.65 9.81
N GLN A 379 -24.63 2.33 8.55
CA GLN A 379 -25.99 2.09 8.05
C GLN A 379 -26.48 0.65 8.27
N SER A 380 -25.61 -0.24 8.76
CA SER A 380 -25.88 -1.68 8.89
C SER A 380 -26.13 -2.39 7.56
N GLU A 381 -25.59 -1.84 6.46
CA GLU A 381 -25.55 -2.44 5.11
C GLU A 381 -24.36 -3.41 5.04
N ASN A 382 -24.44 -4.51 5.77
CA ASN A 382 -23.27 -5.33 6.14
C ASN A 382 -22.59 -6.00 4.94
N GLU A 383 -23.35 -6.53 3.99
CA GLU A 383 -22.83 -7.18 2.79
C GLU A 383 -22.07 -6.19 1.91
N ALA A 384 -22.62 -4.98 1.75
CA ALA A 384 -21.95 -3.88 1.03
C ALA A 384 -20.67 -3.44 1.75
N ALA A 385 -20.71 -3.38 3.09
CA ALA A 385 -19.53 -3.07 3.89
C ALA A 385 -18.40 -4.10 3.69
N ILE A 386 -18.73 -5.40 3.77
CA ILE A 386 -17.77 -6.49 3.57
C ILE A 386 -17.17 -6.44 2.16
N ALA A 387 -18.00 -6.21 1.14
CA ALA A 387 -17.55 -6.14 -0.24
C ALA A 387 -16.51 -5.01 -0.44
N GLU A 388 -16.79 -3.79 0.03
CA GLU A 388 -15.87 -2.66 -0.11
C GLU A 388 -14.60 -2.82 0.72
N LEU A 389 -14.69 -3.36 1.94
CA LEU A 389 -13.52 -3.56 2.79
C LEU A 389 -12.59 -4.67 2.27
N ARG A 390 -13.15 -5.77 1.74
CA ARG A 390 -12.36 -6.79 1.03
C ARG A 390 -11.71 -6.23 -0.22
N ARG A 391 -12.42 -5.37 -0.95
CA ARG A 391 -11.86 -4.65 -2.10
C ARG A 391 -10.73 -3.72 -1.69
N ALA A 392 -10.86 -2.96 -0.60
CA ALA A 392 -9.79 -2.12 -0.06
C ALA A 392 -8.53 -2.94 0.27
N ARG A 393 -8.69 -4.08 0.93
CA ARG A 393 -7.60 -5.03 1.22
C ARG A 393 -6.99 -5.61 -0.04
N ARG A 394 -7.79 -5.84 -1.09
CA ARG A 394 -7.27 -6.31 -2.39
C ARG A 394 -6.43 -5.26 -3.09
N ILE A 395 -6.92 -4.02 -3.13
CA ILE A 395 -6.23 -2.86 -3.73
C ILE A 395 -4.92 -2.57 -3.00
N SER A 396 -4.90 -2.67 -1.68
CA SER A 396 -3.72 -2.43 -0.86
C SER A 396 -3.54 -3.54 0.19
N PRO A 397 -2.92 -4.67 -0.16
CA PRO A 397 -2.69 -5.78 0.77
C PRO A 397 -1.83 -5.37 1.98
N LEU A 398 -0.92 -4.42 1.80
CA LEU A 398 -0.03 -3.88 2.84
C LEU A 398 -0.47 -2.48 3.28
N HIS A 399 -1.78 -2.21 3.31
CA HIS A 399 -2.32 -0.91 3.70
C HIS A 399 -1.87 -0.52 5.12
N PRO A 400 -1.49 0.74 5.40
CA PRO A 400 -1.05 1.17 6.74
C PRO A 400 -2.12 0.97 7.81
N GLN A 401 -3.40 1.03 7.41
CA GLN A 401 -4.55 0.81 8.28
C GLN A 401 -5.22 -0.55 8.03
N ILE A 402 -4.44 -1.59 7.70
CA ILE A 402 -5.00 -2.91 7.40
C ILE A 402 -5.86 -3.46 8.56
N GLY A 403 -5.43 -3.27 9.81
CA GLY A 403 -6.21 -3.65 11.00
C GLY A 403 -7.55 -2.91 11.11
N VAL A 404 -7.62 -1.65 10.65
CA VAL A 404 -8.88 -0.90 10.58
C VAL A 404 -9.82 -1.54 9.54
N ILE A 405 -9.30 -1.91 8.36
CA ILE A 405 -10.08 -2.60 7.32
C ILE A 405 -10.62 -3.94 7.85
N THR A 406 -9.74 -4.77 8.43
CA THR A 406 -10.09 -6.09 8.96
C THR A 406 -11.11 -5.98 10.10
N SER A 407 -10.97 -4.98 10.99
CA SER A 407 -11.96 -4.72 12.05
C SER A 407 -13.33 -4.29 11.52
N GLY A 408 -13.37 -3.59 10.37
CA GLY A 408 -14.63 -3.23 9.71
C GLY A 408 -15.36 -4.45 9.14
N ILE A 409 -14.62 -5.44 8.62
CA ILE A 409 -15.19 -6.72 8.15
C ILE A 409 -15.76 -7.47 9.36
N ALA A 410 -14.99 -7.54 10.45
CA ALA A 410 -15.41 -8.18 11.69
C ALA A 410 -16.69 -7.54 12.27
N ASN A 411 -16.80 -6.21 12.23
CA ASN A 411 -17.99 -5.50 12.66
C ASN A 411 -19.22 -5.87 11.83
N ALA A 412 -19.09 -5.91 10.50
CA ALA A 412 -20.18 -6.29 9.60
C ALA A 412 -20.62 -7.75 9.81
N LEU A 413 -19.68 -8.69 10.03
CA LEU A 413 -19.99 -10.08 10.37
C LEU A 413 -20.75 -10.19 11.70
N PHE A 414 -20.33 -9.44 12.72
CA PHE A 414 -21.03 -9.39 14.00
C PHE A 414 -22.46 -8.86 13.80
N GLN A 415 -22.63 -7.77 13.05
CA GLN A 415 -23.95 -7.20 12.75
C GLN A 415 -24.87 -8.17 12.00
N LEU A 416 -24.32 -9.11 11.21
CA LEU A 416 -25.05 -10.22 10.55
C LEU A 416 -25.36 -11.39 11.49
N GLY A 417 -24.74 -11.45 12.67
CA GLY A 417 -24.89 -12.54 13.62
C GLY A 417 -23.88 -13.68 13.45
N ASP A 418 -22.92 -13.57 12.53
CA ASP A 418 -21.78 -14.48 12.43
C ASP A 418 -20.72 -14.09 13.47
N ILE A 419 -20.98 -14.47 14.72
CA ILE A 419 -20.18 -14.05 15.88
C ILE A 419 -18.81 -14.73 15.87
N GLU A 420 -18.74 -15.99 15.47
CA GLU A 420 -17.52 -16.76 15.32
C GLU A 420 -16.61 -16.16 14.23
N GLY A 421 -17.17 -15.87 13.04
CA GLY A 421 -16.44 -15.22 11.96
C GLY A 421 -15.98 -13.80 12.34
N ALA A 422 -16.82 -13.07 13.08
CA ALA A 422 -16.46 -11.77 13.62
C ALA A 422 -15.28 -11.86 14.60
N ALA A 423 -15.31 -12.79 15.56
CA ALA A 423 -14.24 -13.00 16.52
C ALA A 423 -12.91 -13.30 15.82
N ALA A 424 -12.91 -14.21 14.84
CA ALA A 424 -11.71 -14.54 14.07
C ALA A 424 -11.13 -13.34 13.32
N GLN A 425 -11.98 -12.52 12.67
CA GLN A 425 -11.50 -11.31 11.98
C GLN A 425 -11.02 -10.24 12.98
N PHE A 426 -11.67 -10.08 14.14
CA PHE A 426 -11.16 -9.15 15.15
C PHE A 426 -9.84 -9.61 15.77
N GLU A 427 -9.63 -10.91 15.99
CA GLU A 427 -8.37 -11.48 16.46
C GLU A 427 -7.23 -11.18 15.46
N GLN A 428 -7.48 -11.38 14.17
CA GLN A 428 -6.55 -10.97 13.11
C GLN A 428 -6.28 -9.46 13.14
N ALA A 429 -7.33 -8.64 13.23
CA ALA A 429 -7.19 -7.19 13.29
C ALA A 429 -6.37 -6.74 14.51
N LEU A 430 -6.46 -7.45 15.65
CA LEU A 430 -5.69 -7.15 16.85
C LEU A 430 -4.18 -7.39 16.63
N THR A 431 -3.79 -8.42 15.87
CA THR A 431 -2.40 -8.63 15.47
C THR A 431 -1.91 -7.53 14.52
N GLU A 432 -2.77 -7.08 13.61
CA GLU A 432 -2.46 -6.06 12.61
C GLU A 432 -2.37 -4.65 13.21
N PHE A 433 -3.22 -4.32 14.19
CA PHE A 433 -3.24 -3.00 14.84
C PHE A 433 -3.65 -3.06 16.32
N PRO A 434 -2.72 -3.43 17.23
CA PRO A 434 -3.00 -3.62 18.65
C PRO A 434 -3.45 -2.34 19.38
N GLU A 435 -3.22 -1.16 18.83
CA GLU A 435 -3.55 0.09 19.51
C GLU A 435 -5.01 0.53 19.33
N PHE A 436 -5.75 -0.08 18.40
CA PHE A 436 -7.10 0.36 18.09
C PHE A 436 -8.14 -0.10 19.13
N ALA A 437 -8.66 0.84 19.92
CA ALA A 437 -9.63 0.55 20.98
C ALA A 437 -10.92 -0.12 20.47
N THR A 438 -11.34 0.18 19.24
CA THR A 438 -12.54 -0.42 18.61
C THR A 438 -12.44 -1.94 18.47
N ILE A 439 -11.24 -2.49 18.26
CA ILE A 439 -11.01 -3.94 18.14
C ILE A 439 -11.26 -4.63 19.48
N HIS A 440 -10.75 -4.06 20.56
CA HIS A 440 -10.95 -4.59 21.91
C HIS A 440 -12.41 -4.59 22.31
N LEU A 441 -13.15 -3.52 21.99
CA LEU A 441 -14.58 -3.45 22.23
C LEU A 441 -15.35 -4.52 21.43
N GLY A 442 -14.98 -4.72 20.16
CA GLY A 442 -15.54 -5.75 19.30
C GLY A 442 -15.30 -7.16 19.83
N LEU A 443 -14.06 -7.51 20.19
CA LEU A 443 -13.71 -8.82 20.79
C LEU A 443 -14.40 -9.03 22.13
N MET A 444 -14.43 -8.02 22.99
CA MET A 444 -15.13 -8.08 24.26
C MET A 444 -16.59 -8.49 24.06
N GLY A 445 -17.29 -7.87 23.10
CA GLY A 445 -18.66 -8.22 22.73
C GLY A 445 -18.80 -9.60 22.10
N ALA A 446 -17.93 -9.95 21.15
CA ALA A 446 -17.99 -11.23 20.45
C ALA A 446 -17.74 -12.40 21.41
N TYR A 447 -16.68 -12.34 22.22
CA TYR A 447 -16.42 -13.35 23.26
C TYR A 447 -17.52 -13.43 24.29
N TRP A 448 -18.13 -12.30 24.68
CA TRP A 448 -19.27 -12.32 25.59
C TRP A 448 -20.45 -13.09 25.00
N ALA A 449 -20.78 -12.84 23.73
CA ALA A 449 -21.86 -13.50 23.00
C ALA A 449 -21.61 -15.00 22.79
N LEU A 450 -20.35 -15.41 22.57
CA LEU A 450 -19.93 -16.81 22.47
C LEU A 450 -19.84 -17.54 23.82
N GLY A 451 -20.12 -16.86 24.93
CA GLY A 451 -19.97 -17.43 26.28
C GLY A 451 -18.52 -17.56 26.77
N ARG A 452 -17.54 -17.06 26.02
CA ARG A 452 -16.11 -16.99 26.38
C ARG A 452 -15.85 -15.84 27.36
N LYS A 453 -16.42 -15.95 28.58
CA LYS A 453 -16.45 -14.85 29.56
C LYS A 453 -15.07 -14.39 30.03
N GLU A 454 -14.14 -15.32 30.22
CA GLU A 454 -12.75 -15.00 30.61
C GLU A 454 -12.04 -14.18 29.53
N ASP A 455 -12.20 -14.56 28.26
CA ASP A 455 -11.63 -13.83 27.12
C ASP A 455 -12.23 -12.43 26.99
N SER A 456 -13.55 -12.32 27.18
CA SER A 456 -14.25 -11.03 27.24
C SER A 456 -13.69 -10.14 28.35
N ALA A 457 -13.44 -10.68 29.55
CA ALA A 457 -12.85 -9.95 30.67
C ALA A 457 -11.41 -9.47 30.39
N ARG A 458 -10.60 -10.28 29.71
CA ARG A 458 -9.26 -9.86 29.26
C ARG A 458 -9.33 -8.68 28.29
N MET A 459 -10.25 -8.72 27.34
CA MET A 459 -10.45 -7.63 26.39
C MET A 459 -11.02 -6.37 27.07
N ALA A 460 -11.91 -6.54 28.06
CA ALA A 460 -12.44 -5.44 28.86
C ALA A 460 -11.33 -4.70 29.62
N GLU A 461 -10.39 -5.42 30.23
CA GLU A 461 -9.25 -4.83 30.94
C GLU A 461 -8.33 -4.04 29.99
N ALA A 462 -8.00 -4.61 28.82
CA ALA A 462 -7.23 -3.90 27.80
C ALA A 462 -7.96 -2.65 27.28
N PHE A 463 -9.28 -2.74 27.09
CA PHE A 463 -10.11 -1.61 26.67
C PHE A 463 -10.16 -0.49 27.72
N ARG A 464 -10.29 -0.80 29.02
CA ARG A 464 -10.28 0.19 30.11
C ARG A 464 -9.00 1.02 30.15
N ARG A 465 -7.85 0.39 29.92
CA ARG A 465 -6.57 1.12 29.88
C ARG A 465 -6.52 2.15 28.77
N LYS A 466 -7.20 1.90 27.65
CA LYS A 466 -7.28 2.81 26.51
C LYS A 466 -8.40 3.84 26.64
N VAL A 467 -9.52 3.48 27.29
CA VAL A 467 -10.72 4.31 27.41
C VAL A 467 -11.25 4.26 28.85
N PRO A 468 -10.55 4.89 29.82
CA PRO A 468 -10.87 4.76 31.24
C PRO A 468 -12.24 5.33 31.60
N ASP A 469 -12.70 6.34 30.85
CA ASP A 469 -13.96 7.03 31.11
C ASP A 469 -15.18 6.37 30.42
N MET A 470 -15.04 5.19 29.82
CA MET A 470 -16.16 4.54 29.14
C MET A 470 -17.27 4.14 30.13
N THR A 471 -18.51 4.46 29.78
CA THR A 471 -19.73 3.96 30.43
C THR A 471 -20.71 3.41 29.41
N VAL A 472 -21.70 2.63 29.87
CA VAL A 472 -22.79 2.13 29.02
C VAL A 472 -23.56 3.30 28.39
N SER A 473 -23.83 4.36 29.15
CA SER A 473 -24.43 5.61 28.65
C SER A 473 -23.59 6.30 27.55
N ILE A 474 -22.27 6.39 27.74
CA ILE A 474 -21.37 6.96 26.71
C ILE A 474 -21.42 6.12 25.43
N PHE A 475 -21.36 4.78 25.54
CA PHE A 475 -21.48 3.90 24.38
C PHE A 475 -22.82 4.10 23.64
N ARG A 476 -23.93 4.16 24.37
CA ARG A 476 -25.28 4.38 23.80
C ARG A 476 -25.37 5.69 23.01
N ARG A 477 -24.76 6.78 23.50
CA ARG A 477 -24.79 8.11 22.87
C ARG A 477 -23.85 8.24 21.68
N THR A 478 -22.69 7.59 21.73
CA THR A 478 -21.59 7.83 20.78
C THR A 478 -21.50 6.82 19.64
N ARG A 479 -22.24 5.71 19.70
CA ARG A 479 -22.23 4.70 18.63
C ARG A 479 -22.76 5.25 17.29
N PRO A 480 -22.08 4.98 16.16
CA PRO A 480 -22.58 5.35 14.84
C PRO A 480 -23.56 4.32 14.26
N GLN A 481 -23.54 3.05 14.69
CA GLN A 481 -24.37 1.97 14.10
C GLN A 481 -25.75 1.86 14.75
N ASN A 482 -26.77 1.59 13.93
CA ASN A 482 -28.15 1.35 14.39
C ASN A 482 -28.50 -0.15 14.57
N ASN A 483 -27.54 -1.07 14.44
CA ASN A 483 -27.77 -2.50 14.59
C ASN A 483 -28.06 -2.88 16.05
N LYS A 484 -29.24 -3.48 16.31
CA LYS A 484 -29.65 -3.91 17.66
C LYS A 484 -28.87 -5.11 18.17
N THR A 485 -28.56 -6.07 17.31
CA THR A 485 -27.81 -7.29 17.67
C THR A 485 -26.44 -6.93 18.22
N TYR A 486 -25.67 -6.16 17.46
CA TYR A 486 -24.35 -5.68 17.87
C TYR A 486 -24.44 -4.85 19.15
N ALA A 487 -25.36 -3.88 19.20
CA ALA A 487 -25.47 -2.99 20.34
C ALA A 487 -25.84 -3.71 21.65
N ASN A 488 -26.81 -4.62 21.59
CA ASN A 488 -27.22 -5.38 22.76
C ASN A 488 -26.08 -6.28 23.26
N ALA A 489 -25.33 -6.91 22.36
CA ALA A 489 -24.18 -7.74 22.73
C ALA A 489 -23.07 -6.92 23.39
N ILE A 490 -22.74 -5.74 22.86
CA ILE A 490 -21.72 -4.86 23.45
C ILE A 490 -22.18 -4.30 24.79
N ILE A 491 -23.44 -3.89 24.92
CA ILE A 491 -24.01 -3.41 26.20
C ILE A 491 -23.96 -4.53 27.24
N ALA A 492 -24.40 -5.74 26.89
CA ALA A 492 -24.35 -6.89 27.79
C ALA A 492 -22.91 -7.23 28.20
N ALA A 493 -21.94 -7.07 27.30
CA ALA A 493 -20.53 -7.26 27.61
C ALA A 493 -19.96 -6.15 28.51
N LEU A 494 -20.36 -4.89 28.30
CA LEU A 494 -19.96 -3.78 29.18
C LEU A 494 -20.52 -3.97 30.59
N GLU A 495 -21.83 -4.22 30.71
CA GLU A 495 -22.50 -4.48 31.99
C GLU A 495 -21.90 -5.72 32.67
N GLY A 496 -21.74 -6.81 31.91
CA GLY A 496 -21.22 -8.08 32.39
C GLY A 496 -19.77 -8.07 32.83
N ASN A 497 -18.95 -7.15 32.28
CA ASN A 497 -17.57 -6.94 32.72
C ASN A 497 -17.46 -5.84 33.79
N GLY A 498 -18.55 -5.19 34.20
CA GLY A 498 -18.57 -4.21 35.28
C GLY A 498 -18.19 -2.78 34.87
N PHE A 499 -18.51 -2.35 33.64
CA PHE A 499 -18.45 -0.93 33.29
C PHE A 499 -19.62 -0.16 33.93
N PRO A 500 -19.44 1.12 34.30
CA PRO A 500 -20.51 1.93 34.87
C PRO A 500 -21.69 2.14 33.90
N PRO A 501 -22.92 2.33 34.40
CA PRO A 501 -24.13 2.52 33.59
C PRO A 501 -24.14 3.80 32.73
#